data_AF-A0A0L8K9H2-F1
#
_entry.id   AF-A0A0L8K9H2-F1
#
_cell.length_a   1.000
_cell.length_b   1.000
_cell.length_c   1.000
_cell.angle_alpha   90.00
_cell.angle_beta   90.00
_cell.angle_gamma   90.00
#
_symmetry.space_group_name_H-M   'P 1'
#
loop_
_entity.id
_entity.type
_entity.pdbx_description
1 polymer ?
#
loop_
_entity_poly.entity_id
_entity_poly.type
_entity_poly.pdbx_seq_one_letter_code
_entity_poly.pdbx_strand_id
1 'polypeptide(L)'
;MGTSLSKGWPISRSIISALPGPLAGQYTRMRTALAECDQPRTALNWIRNSLSARFLADLLATGRPLDHDHLDAVAQGGGRGGAQRVDYLRGVLVAYLALPERDELAARIEHHLNRVAKRSPDHALLLRPYVRWSLLPRARRAAPRPAGSKHRIRWAYTRINQAAASLTSMKNQGLTPAGRCHPARGRRLARRQPEHPL
;
A
#
# COMPACT_ATOMS: atom_id res chain seq x y z
N MET A 1 14.58 26.23 14.24
CA MET A 1 14.45 25.60 12.90
C MET A 1 13.05 25.02 12.79
N GLY A 2 12.08 25.83 12.37
CA GLY A 2 10.70 25.41 12.09
C GLY A 2 10.34 25.93 10.71
N THR A 3 10.03 25.04 9.77
CA THR A 3 9.67 25.43 8.40
C THR A 3 8.23 25.93 8.38
N SER A 4 8.13 27.26 8.26
CA SER A 4 6.93 28.05 8.05
C SER A 4 6.20 27.62 6.77
N LEU A 5 5.02 27.02 6.93
CA LEU A 5 3.95 26.99 5.92
C LEU A 5 2.99 28.12 6.25
N SER A 6 3.29 29.32 5.74
CA SER A 6 2.34 30.41 5.70
C SER A 6 2.64 31.28 4.48
N LYS A 7 1.68 31.35 3.56
CA LYS A 7 1.15 32.58 2.95
C LYS A 7 0.14 32.21 1.87
N GLY A 8 -1.09 32.67 2.07
CA GLY A 8 -2.23 32.39 1.21
C GLY A 8 -2.07 32.92 -0.21
N TRP A 9 -2.79 32.28 -1.12
CA TRP A 9 -2.86 32.68 -2.52
C TRP A 9 -4.33 32.67 -2.97
N PRO A 10 -4.92 33.82 -3.35
CA PRO A 10 -6.23 33.83 -3.97
C PRO A 10 -6.07 33.47 -5.45
N ILE A 11 -6.97 32.69 -6.03
CA ILE A 11 -7.38 32.76 -7.45
C ILE A 11 -8.72 32.00 -7.64
N SER A 12 -9.44 32.50 -8.62
CA SER A 12 -10.83 32.35 -9.02
C SER A 12 -11.37 30.93 -9.31
N ARG A 13 -12.65 30.82 -8.95
CA ARG A 13 -13.48 29.63 -8.69
C ARG A 13 -13.98 28.86 -9.93
N SER A 14 -13.48 29.11 -11.14
CA SER A 14 -14.15 28.72 -12.39
C SER A 14 -13.66 27.46 -13.10
N ILE A 15 -12.58 26.80 -12.64
CA ILE A 15 -12.07 25.58 -13.33
C ILE A 15 -12.55 24.27 -12.66
N ILE A 16 -13.07 24.35 -11.42
CA ILE A 16 -13.37 23.19 -10.58
C ILE A 16 -14.72 22.52 -10.95
N SER A 17 -15.55 23.09 -11.83
CA SER A 17 -16.93 22.61 -12.09
C SER A 17 -17.06 21.36 -12.97
N ALA A 18 -15.99 20.85 -13.58
CA ALA A 18 -16.06 19.75 -14.53
C ALA A 18 -15.91 18.33 -13.94
N LEU A 19 -16.22 18.12 -12.65
CA LEU A 19 -16.35 16.76 -12.08
C LEU A 19 -17.84 16.42 -11.90
N PRO A 20 -18.34 15.33 -12.51
CA PRO A 20 -19.75 14.96 -12.42
C PRO A 20 -20.14 14.54 -10.99
N GLY A 21 -21.45 14.64 -10.70
CA GLY A 21 -22.05 14.26 -9.41
C GLY A 21 -21.95 12.76 -9.07
N PRO A 22 -22.77 12.33 -8.10
CA PRO A 22 -22.50 11.43 -6.95
C PRO A 22 -21.05 11.21 -6.48
N LEU A 23 -20.09 11.13 -7.40
CA LEU A 23 -18.64 11.04 -7.16
C LEU A 23 -18.06 12.31 -6.52
N ALA A 24 -18.82 13.41 -6.58
CA ALA A 24 -18.45 14.69 -5.99
C ALA A 24 -18.01 14.56 -4.53
N GLY A 25 -18.60 13.69 -3.71
CA GLY A 25 -18.23 13.54 -2.30
C GLY A 25 -16.78 13.07 -2.08
N GLN A 26 -16.38 11.98 -2.76
CA GLN A 26 -15.04 11.41 -2.63
C GLN A 26 -13.95 12.38 -3.14
N TYR A 27 -14.24 13.08 -4.24
CA TYR A 27 -13.29 13.99 -4.86
C TYR A 27 -13.46 15.45 -4.41
N THR A 28 -14.37 15.75 -3.48
CA THR A 28 -14.51 17.10 -2.92
C THR A 28 -13.20 17.52 -2.27
N ARG A 29 -12.59 16.64 -1.48
CA ARG A 29 -11.28 16.90 -0.85
C ARG A 29 -10.18 17.12 -1.88
N MET A 30 -10.16 16.34 -2.96
CA MET A 30 -9.20 16.54 -4.05
C MET A 30 -9.41 17.88 -4.75
N ARG A 31 -10.68 18.26 -5.03
CA ARG A 31 -11.04 19.56 -5.63
C ARG A 31 -10.62 20.72 -4.72
N THR A 32 -10.88 20.61 -3.43
CA THR A 32 -10.46 21.59 -2.42
C THR A 32 -8.94 21.69 -2.33
N ALA A 33 -8.23 20.56 -2.23
CA ALA A 33 -6.77 20.55 -2.13
C ALA A 33 -6.08 21.05 -3.41
N LEU A 34 -6.68 20.83 -4.59
CA LEU A 34 -6.23 21.44 -5.84
C LEU A 34 -6.52 22.95 -5.89
N ALA A 35 -7.61 23.40 -5.29
CA ALA A 35 -7.93 24.83 -5.17
C ALA A 35 -6.99 25.56 -4.20
N GLU A 36 -6.56 24.86 -3.15
CA GLU A 36 -5.71 25.37 -2.07
C GLU A 36 -4.20 25.11 -2.33
N CYS A 37 -3.84 24.57 -3.50
CA CYS A 37 -2.47 24.20 -3.83
C CYS A 37 -1.56 25.43 -3.99
N ASP A 38 -0.41 25.43 -3.29
CA ASP A 38 0.62 26.49 -3.35
C ASP A 38 1.21 26.71 -4.77
N GLN A 39 1.10 25.73 -5.66
CA GLN A 39 1.65 25.78 -7.02
C GLN A 39 0.60 25.42 -8.09
N PRO A 40 -0.38 26.30 -8.34
CA PRO A 40 -1.52 25.99 -9.21
C PRO A 40 -1.09 25.74 -10.67
N ARG A 41 -0.04 26.42 -11.16
CA ARG A 41 0.50 26.19 -12.51
C ARG A 41 1.07 24.78 -12.67
N THR A 42 1.77 24.28 -11.66
CA THR A 42 2.35 22.92 -11.66
C THR A 42 1.24 21.86 -11.66
N ALA A 43 0.23 22.05 -10.80
CA ALA A 43 -0.92 21.16 -10.73
C ALA A 43 -1.71 21.14 -12.06
N LEU A 44 -2.02 22.31 -12.63
CA LEU A 44 -2.71 22.42 -13.92
C LEU A 44 -1.90 21.82 -15.07
N ASN A 45 -0.58 22.06 -15.09
CA ASN A 45 0.31 21.48 -16.10
C ASN A 45 0.30 19.94 -16.01
N TRP A 46 0.33 19.39 -14.79
CA TRP A 46 0.21 17.95 -14.58
C TRP A 46 -1.14 17.41 -15.06
N ILE A 47 -2.26 18.05 -14.70
CA ILE A 47 -3.60 17.62 -15.14
C ILE A 47 -3.69 17.59 -16.67
N ARG A 48 -3.13 18.59 -17.35
CA ARG A 48 -3.21 18.72 -18.82
C ARG A 48 -2.30 17.74 -19.56
N ASN A 49 -1.08 17.54 -19.07
CA ASN A 49 -0.02 16.92 -19.86
C ASN A 49 0.42 15.54 -19.33
N SER A 50 -0.01 15.13 -18.15
CA SER A 50 0.39 13.86 -17.56
C SER A 50 -0.42 12.68 -18.09
N LEU A 51 0.28 11.61 -18.47
CA LEU A 51 -0.33 10.32 -18.78
C LEU A 51 -1.12 9.76 -17.59
N SER A 52 -0.67 10.01 -16.36
CA SER A 52 -1.37 9.58 -15.15
C SER A 52 -2.65 10.36 -14.89
N ALA A 53 -2.73 11.64 -15.30
CA ALA A 53 -3.95 12.44 -15.21
C ALA A 53 -4.99 12.00 -16.24
N ARG A 54 -4.57 11.70 -17.48
CA ARG A 54 -5.44 11.11 -18.50
C ARG A 54 -5.99 9.76 -18.05
N PHE A 55 -5.12 8.90 -17.53
CA PHE A 55 -5.52 7.61 -16.97
C PHE A 55 -6.49 7.74 -15.80
N LEU A 56 -6.31 8.76 -14.93
CA LEU A 56 -7.29 9.05 -13.88
C LEU A 56 -8.64 9.47 -14.47
N ALA A 57 -8.66 10.33 -15.50
CA ALA A 57 -9.90 10.71 -16.17
C ALA A 57 -10.62 9.51 -16.80
N ASP A 58 -9.88 8.59 -17.44
CA ASP A 58 -10.43 7.35 -17.99
C ASP A 58 -11.05 6.48 -16.87
N LEU A 59 -10.38 6.36 -15.72
CA LEU A 59 -10.91 5.64 -14.56
C LEU A 59 -12.18 6.29 -14.01
N LEU A 60 -12.22 7.63 -13.92
CA LEU A 60 -13.40 8.36 -13.46
C LEU A 60 -14.57 8.25 -14.45
N ALA A 61 -14.30 8.19 -15.74
CA ALA A 61 -15.32 8.01 -16.78
C ALA A 61 -16.06 6.66 -16.66
N THR A 62 -15.46 5.66 -16.01
CA THR A 62 -16.14 4.39 -15.70
C THR A 62 -17.29 4.54 -14.68
N GLY A 63 -17.40 5.69 -14.01
CA GLY A 63 -18.44 5.96 -13.02
C GLY A 63 -18.30 5.19 -11.71
N ARG A 64 -17.27 4.34 -11.57
CA ARG A 64 -17.03 3.54 -10.36
C ARG A 64 -16.27 4.37 -9.31
N PRO A 65 -16.65 4.31 -8.01
CA PRO A 65 -15.85 4.91 -6.95
C PRO A 65 -14.44 4.31 -6.94
N LEU A 66 -13.44 5.15 -6.67
CA LEU A 66 -12.05 4.75 -6.79
C LEU A 66 -11.51 4.35 -5.43
N ASP A 67 -11.32 3.05 -5.24
CA ASP A 67 -10.74 2.49 -4.02
C ASP A 67 -9.36 1.87 -4.32
N HIS A 68 -8.67 1.47 -3.26
CA HIS A 68 -7.36 0.84 -3.37
C HIS A 68 -7.40 -0.49 -4.14
N ASP A 69 -8.51 -1.23 -4.07
CA ASP A 69 -8.63 -2.56 -4.64
C ASP A 69 -8.91 -2.50 -6.15
N HIS A 70 -9.68 -1.50 -6.59
CA HIS A 70 -9.89 -1.15 -7.99
C HIS A 70 -8.57 -0.76 -8.65
N LEU A 71 -7.78 0.10 -8.01
CA LEU A 71 -6.43 0.42 -8.47
C LEU A 71 -5.55 -0.83 -8.56
N ASP A 72 -5.60 -1.73 -7.57
CA ASP A 72 -4.81 -2.98 -7.58
C ASP A 72 -5.24 -3.94 -8.71
N ALA A 73 -6.53 -3.98 -9.05
CA ALA A 73 -7.04 -4.76 -10.18
C ALA A 73 -6.55 -4.20 -11.52
N VAL A 74 -6.58 -2.88 -11.70
CA VAL A 74 -6.10 -2.24 -12.93
C VAL A 74 -4.58 -2.40 -13.09
N ALA A 75 -3.82 -2.34 -11.99
CA ALA A 75 -2.37 -2.59 -12.00
C ALA A 75 -2.02 -4.01 -12.49
N GLN A 76 -2.88 -5.00 -12.24
CA GLN A 76 -2.65 -6.39 -12.66
C GLN A 76 -2.89 -6.59 -14.15
N GLY A 77 -3.86 -5.89 -14.76
CA GLY A 77 -4.15 -5.98 -16.19
C GLY A 77 -3.18 -5.22 -17.10
N GLY A 78 -2.53 -4.16 -16.60
CA GLY A 78 -1.77 -3.21 -17.41
C GLY A 78 -0.29 -3.51 -17.66
N GLY A 79 0.21 -4.71 -17.34
CA GLY A 79 1.63 -5.07 -17.46
C GLY A 79 2.57 -4.24 -16.55
N ARG A 80 3.90 -4.35 -16.74
CA ARG A 80 4.90 -3.65 -15.88
C ARG A 80 4.74 -2.12 -15.89
N GLY A 81 4.43 -1.54 -17.04
CA GLY A 81 4.21 -0.10 -17.19
C GLY A 81 2.88 0.40 -16.61
N GLY A 82 1.86 -0.47 -16.54
CA GLY A 82 0.59 -0.16 -15.88
C GLY A 82 0.74 -0.09 -14.36
N ALA A 83 1.43 -1.06 -13.76
CA ALA A 83 1.64 -1.10 -12.31
C ALA A 83 2.39 0.15 -11.78
N GLN A 84 3.42 0.61 -12.47
CA GLN A 84 4.15 1.82 -12.06
C GLN A 84 3.29 3.10 -12.16
N ARG A 85 2.43 3.20 -13.18
CA ARG A 85 1.49 4.31 -13.33
C ARG A 85 0.46 4.33 -12.21
N VAL A 86 -0.07 3.15 -11.85
CA VAL A 86 -1.00 3.01 -10.71
C VAL A 86 -0.32 3.35 -9.38
N ASP A 87 0.92 2.91 -9.17
CA ASP A 87 1.69 3.21 -7.95
C ASP A 87 1.85 4.73 -7.76
N TYR A 88 2.22 5.44 -8.82
CA TYR A 88 2.33 6.89 -8.82
C TYR A 88 0.97 7.56 -8.58
N LEU A 89 -0.06 7.15 -9.31
CA LEU A 89 -1.41 7.70 -9.17
C LEU A 89 -1.96 7.53 -7.76
N ARG A 90 -1.73 6.37 -7.14
CA ARG A 90 -2.12 6.09 -5.76
C ARG A 90 -1.46 7.06 -4.78
N GLY A 91 -0.15 7.29 -4.91
CA GLY A 91 0.57 8.25 -4.07
C GLY A 91 0.00 9.67 -4.19
N VAL A 92 -0.33 10.08 -5.42
CA VAL A 92 -1.01 11.37 -5.67
C VAL A 92 -2.37 11.42 -4.98
N LEU A 93 -3.21 10.39 -5.15
CA LEU A 93 -4.56 10.38 -4.58
C LEU A 93 -4.58 10.34 -3.05
N VAL A 94 -3.63 9.66 -2.42
CA VAL A 94 -3.44 9.69 -0.96
C VAL A 94 -2.98 11.08 -0.51
N ALA A 95 -2.03 11.70 -1.22
CA ALA A 95 -1.53 13.04 -0.90
C ALA A 95 -2.63 14.12 -0.97
N TYR A 96 -3.55 14.01 -1.94
CA TYR A 96 -4.70 14.91 -2.07
C TYR A 96 -5.95 14.45 -1.28
N LEU A 97 -5.79 13.49 -0.36
CA LEU A 97 -6.84 12.98 0.54
C LEU A 97 -8.08 12.44 -0.21
N ALA A 98 -7.92 12.04 -1.47
CA ALA A 98 -8.96 11.37 -2.25
C ALA A 98 -9.08 9.89 -1.86
N LEU A 99 -7.98 9.31 -1.37
CA LEU A 99 -7.92 7.97 -0.79
C LEU A 99 -7.29 8.01 0.61
N PRO A 100 -7.73 7.14 1.53
CA PRO A 100 -7.10 7.02 2.84
C PRO A 100 -5.65 6.53 2.73
N GLU A 101 -4.82 6.86 3.72
CA GLU A 101 -3.47 6.29 3.78
C GLU A 101 -3.56 4.77 4.04
N ARG A 102 -2.81 3.98 3.26
CA ARG A 102 -2.76 2.51 3.37
C ARG A 102 -1.31 2.07 3.61
N ASP A 103 -1.12 1.07 4.46
CA ASP A 103 0.16 0.36 4.57
C ASP A 103 0.43 -0.46 3.30
N GLU A 104 0.99 0.20 2.28
CA GLU A 104 1.30 -0.37 0.97
C GLU A 104 2.28 -1.55 1.04
N LEU A 105 3.16 -1.55 2.05
CA LEU A 105 4.05 -2.67 2.32
C LEU A 105 3.24 -3.91 2.70
N ALA A 106 2.35 -3.79 3.70
CA ALA A 106 1.53 -4.90 4.15
C ALA A 106 0.56 -5.35 3.06
N ALA A 107 -0.12 -4.41 2.39
CA ALA A 107 -1.09 -4.71 1.34
C ALA A 107 -0.49 -5.55 0.20
N ARG A 108 0.71 -5.19 -0.30
CA ARG A 108 1.38 -5.96 -1.36
C ARG A 108 1.83 -7.34 -0.92
N ILE A 109 2.35 -7.44 0.31
CA ILE A 109 2.78 -8.72 0.87
C ILE A 109 1.57 -9.66 1.03
N GLU A 110 0.46 -9.17 1.57
CA GLU A 110 -0.78 -9.93 1.72
C GLU A 110 -1.39 -10.32 0.37
N HIS A 111 -1.39 -9.39 -0.60
CA HIS A 111 -1.87 -9.69 -1.95
C HIS A 111 -1.02 -10.79 -2.61
N HIS A 112 0.31 -10.72 -2.51
CA HIS A 112 1.17 -11.76 -3.06
C HIS A 112 0.99 -13.11 -2.35
N LEU A 113 0.87 -13.12 -1.02
CA LEU A 113 0.52 -14.30 -0.24
C LEU A 113 -0.79 -14.92 -0.76
N ASN A 114 -1.82 -14.12 -0.99
CA ASN A 114 -3.10 -14.62 -1.51
C ASN A 114 -2.95 -15.26 -2.89
N ARG A 115 -2.11 -14.71 -3.78
CA ARG A 115 -1.82 -15.35 -5.08
C ARG A 115 -1.11 -16.69 -4.92
N VAL A 116 -0.12 -16.77 -4.04
CA VAL A 116 0.61 -18.03 -3.77
C VAL A 116 -0.31 -19.07 -3.12
N ALA A 117 -1.11 -18.65 -2.15
CA ALA A 117 -2.09 -19.50 -1.48
C ALA A 117 -3.16 -20.03 -2.44
N LYS A 118 -3.61 -19.24 -3.42
CA LYS A 118 -4.54 -19.70 -4.47
C LYS A 118 -3.94 -20.79 -5.35
N ARG A 119 -2.63 -20.72 -5.65
CA ARG A 119 -1.93 -21.74 -6.44
C ARG A 119 -1.68 -23.03 -5.67
N SER A 120 -1.58 -22.94 -4.34
CA SER A 120 -1.26 -24.08 -3.46
C SER A 120 -2.09 -24.01 -2.18
N PRO A 121 -3.38 -24.39 -2.24
CA PRO A 121 -4.31 -24.24 -1.11
C PRO A 121 -3.86 -25.03 0.12
N ASP A 122 -3.26 -26.21 -0.06
CA ASP A 122 -2.72 -27.05 1.02
C ASP A 122 -1.68 -26.33 1.89
N HIS A 123 -0.95 -25.38 1.32
CA HIS A 123 0.11 -24.63 2.01
C HIS A 123 -0.42 -23.34 2.67
N ALA A 124 -1.64 -22.91 2.32
CA ALA A 124 -2.21 -21.64 2.77
C ALA A 124 -2.37 -21.59 4.30
N LEU A 125 -2.70 -22.71 4.94
CA LEU A 125 -2.87 -22.83 6.39
C LEU A 125 -1.59 -22.51 7.17
N LEU A 126 -0.41 -22.82 6.61
CA LEU A 126 0.88 -22.54 7.24
C LEU A 126 1.46 -21.19 6.81
N LEU A 127 1.29 -20.83 5.54
CA LEU A 127 1.83 -19.59 4.99
C LEU A 127 1.15 -18.35 5.59
N ARG A 128 -0.18 -18.39 5.84
CA ARG A 128 -0.92 -17.24 6.40
C ARG A 128 -0.41 -16.84 7.79
N PRO A 129 -0.35 -17.74 8.80
CA PRO A 129 0.24 -17.41 10.10
C PRO A 129 1.70 -17.01 10.00
N TYR A 130 2.50 -17.68 9.16
CA TYR A 130 3.91 -17.33 8.97
C TYR A 130 4.08 -15.88 8.51
N VAL A 131 3.32 -15.46 7.49
CA VAL A 131 3.38 -14.09 6.98
C VAL A 131 2.89 -13.09 8.02
N ARG A 132 1.76 -13.38 8.68
CA ARG A 132 1.13 -12.53 9.70
C ARG A 132 2.05 -12.28 10.90
N TRP A 133 2.60 -13.35 11.48
CA TRP A 133 3.30 -13.29 12.77
C TRP A 133 4.80 -13.11 12.65
N SER A 134 5.41 -13.55 11.55
CA SER A 134 6.87 -13.50 11.38
C SER A 134 7.30 -12.50 10.32
N LEU A 135 6.76 -12.60 9.10
CA LEU A 135 7.27 -11.85 7.96
C LEU A 135 6.89 -10.37 8.00
N LEU A 136 5.62 -10.04 8.21
CA LEU A 136 5.13 -8.66 8.25
C LEU A 136 5.80 -7.84 9.37
N PRO A 137 5.90 -8.31 10.63
CA PRO A 137 6.60 -7.57 11.68
C PRO A 137 8.08 -7.35 11.38
N ARG A 138 8.75 -8.28 10.69
CA ARG A 138 10.15 -8.12 10.27
C ARG A 138 10.28 -7.11 9.13
N ALA A 139 9.38 -7.16 8.15
CA ALA A 139 9.33 -6.20 7.06
C ALA A 139 9.11 -4.76 7.59
N ARG A 140 8.25 -4.59 8.60
CA ARG A 140 7.98 -3.31 9.25
C ARG A 140 9.17 -2.81 10.08
N ARG A 141 9.82 -3.68 10.86
CA ARG A 141 10.96 -3.32 11.72
C ARG A 141 12.24 -2.93 10.97
N ALA A 142 12.38 -3.32 9.71
CA ALA A 142 13.50 -2.89 8.86
C ALA A 142 13.44 -1.38 8.47
N ALA A 143 12.68 -0.56 9.21
CA ALA A 143 12.43 0.84 8.92
C ALA A 143 13.26 1.78 9.83
N PRO A 144 14.33 2.38 9.27
CA PRO A 144 14.77 3.68 9.74
C PRO A 144 14.81 4.74 8.62
N ARG A 145 14.45 4.42 7.36
CA ARG A 145 14.51 5.40 6.25
C ARG A 145 13.30 5.34 5.28
N PRO A 146 12.80 6.50 4.82
CA PRO A 146 11.66 6.59 3.89
C PRO A 146 11.97 6.07 2.46
N ALA A 147 13.23 5.75 2.15
CA ALA A 147 13.62 5.12 0.89
C ALA A 147 13.79 3.59 1.08
N GLY A 148 12.81 2.77 0.68
CA GLY A 148 13.05 1.32 0.59
C GLY A 148 11.86 0.36 0.58
N SER A 149 10.61 0.81 0.37
CA SER A 149 9.45 -0.11 0.34
C SER A 149 9.62 -1.22 -0.70
N LYS A 150 10.12 -0.91 -1.90
CA LYS A 150 10.34 -1.86 -3.00
C LYS A 150 11.27 -3.01 -2.62
N HIS A 151 12.42 -2.72 -2.00
CA HIS A 151 13.37 -3.75 -1.58
C HIS A 151 12.77 -4.68 -0.51
N ARG A 152 11.98 -4.13 0.43
CA ARG A 152 11.31 -4.90 1.47
C ARG A 152 10.19 -5.78 0.91
N ILE A 153 9.41 -5.27 -0.04
CA ILE A 153 8.41 -6.05 -0.78
C ILE A 153 9.10 -7.21 -1.50
N ARG A 154 10.18 -6.95 -2.24
CA ARG A 154 10.95 -7.98 -2.94
C ARG A 154 11.49 -9.04 -1.99
N TRP A 155 12.08 -8.63 -0.87
CA TRP A 155 12.54 -9.53 0.18
C TRP A 155 11.41 -10.43 0.73
N ALA A 156 10.26 -9.84 1.02
CA ALA A 156 9.10 -10.58 1.51
C ALA A 156 8.57 -11.57 0.46
N TYR A 157 8.53 -11.17 -0.81
CA TYR A 157 8.13 -12.06 -1.91
C TYR A 157 9.06 -13.24 -2.03
N THR A 158 10.38 -13.01 -2.01
CA THR A 158 11.37 -14.08 -2.03
C THR A 158 11.16 -15.06 -0.87
N ARG A 159 10.89 -14.56 0.35
CA ARG A 159 10.64 -15.42 1.52
C ARG A 159 9.35 -16.22 1.42
N ILE A 160 8.27 -15.64 0.86
CA ILE A 160 7.01 -16.35 0.63
C ILE A 160 7.23 -17.48 -0.39
N ASN A 161 7.89 -17.18 -1.52
CA ASN A 161 8.13 -18.16 -2.57
C ASN A 161 9.06 -19.28 -2.10
N GLN A 162 10.11 -18.96 -1.34
CA GLN A 162 10.98 -19.96 -0.72
C GLN A 162 10.21 -20.87 0.23
N ALA A 163 9.39 -20.31 1.12
CA ALA A 163 8.58 -21.09 2.05
C ALA A 163 7.59 -22.02 1.31
N ALA A 164 6.93 -21.52 0.26
CA ALA A 164 6.04 -22.32 -0.57
C ALA A 164 6.78 -23.47 -1.27
N ALA A 165 7.94 -23.20 -1.86
CA ALA A 165 8.77 -24.22 -2.51
C ALA A 165 9.24 -25.30 -1.53
N SER A 166 9.64 -24.91 -0.31
CA SER A 166 10.01 -25.86 0.74
C SER A 166 8.83 -26.74 1.15
N LEU A 167 7.64 -26.18 1.32
CA LEU A 167 6.43 -26.96 1.65
C LEU A 167 6.07 -27.95 0.53
N THR A 168 6.23 -27.56 -0.73
CA THR A 168 6.05 -28.46 -1.88
C THR A 168 7.10 -29.58 -1.85
N SER A 169 8.36 -29.26 -1.59
CA SER A 169 9.42 -30.27 -1.48
C SER A 169 9.19 -31.24 -0.33
N MET A 170 8.70 -30.78 0.82
CA MET A 170 8.34 -31.64 1.96
C MET A 170 7.18 -32.58 1.62
N LYS A 171 6.13 -32.04 0.97
CA LYS A 171 5.00 -32.84 0.51
C LYS A 171 5.45 -33.96 -0.43
N ASN A 172 6.34 -33.66 -1.38
CA ASN A 172 6.89 -34.65 -2.31
C ASN A 172 7.71 -35.75 -1.62
N GLN A 173 8.30 -35.45 -0.45
CA GLN A 173 9.03 -36.41 0.38
C GLN A 173 8.13 -37.17 1.36
N GLY A 174 6.81 -36.97 1.32
CA GLY A 174 5.86 -37.58 2.26
C GLY A 174 5.93 -36.98 3.68
N LEU A 175 6.66 -35.88 3.88
CA LEU A 175 6.79 -35.22 5.16
C LEU A 175 5.60 -34.29 5.38
N THR A 176 4.71 -34.68 6.31
CA THR A 176 3.67 -33.79 6.81
C THR A 176 4.21 -32.96 7.97
N PRO A 177 4.04 -31.63 7.97
CA PRO A 177 4.37 -30.83 9.14
C PRO A 177 3.47 -31.27 10.29
N ALA A 178 4.05 -31.97 11.27
CA ALA A 178 3.34 -32.41 12.46
C ALA A 178 2.61 -31.21 13.08
N GLY A 179 1.29 -31.31 13.23
CA GLY A 179 0.39 -30.22 13.64
C GLY A 179 0.56 -29.70 15.07
N ARG A 180 1.78 -29.74 15.64
CA ARG A 180 2.06 -29.18 16.97
C ARG A 180 2.47 -27.72 16.84
N CYS A 181 1.47 -26.83 16.84
CA CYS A 181 1.68 -25.45 17.25
C CYS A 181 2.14 -25.45 18.71
N HIS A 182 3.44 -25.24 18.95
CA HIS A 182 3.98 -25.05 20.28
C HIS A 182 3.76 -23.58 20.71
N PRO A 183 2.91 -23.28 21.71
CA PRO A 183 2.67 -21.92 22.15
C PRO A 183 3.81 -21.45 23.06
N ALA A 184 5.00 -21.22 22.52
CA ALA A 184 6.13 -20.75 23.32
C ALA A 184 6.99 -19.74 22.53
N ARG A 185 6.48 -18.52 22.37
CA ARG A 185 7.31 -17.32 22.16
C ARG A 185 6.59 -16.03 22.57
N GLY A 186 5.96 -16.07 23.74
CA GLY A 186 5.55 -14.88 24.49
C GLY A 186 6.46 -14.69 25.70
N ARG A 187 7.52 -13.88 25.55
CA ARG A 187 8.22 -13.07 26.57
C ARG A 187 9.74 -13.02 26.35
N ARG A 188 10.23 -11.84 26.00
CA ARG A 188 11.39 -11.23 26.64
C ARG A 188 11.33 -9.71 26.44
N LEU A 189 10.56 -9.04 27.31
CA LEU A 189 10.89 -7.69 27.74
C LEU A 189 11.20 -7.83 29.22
N ALA A 190 12.49 -7.79 29.52
CA ALA A 190 13.02 -7.87 30.86
C ALA A 190 12.55 -6.68 31.69
N ARG A 191 12.23 -6.97 32.94
CA ARG A 191 12.06 -6.03 34.03
C ARG A 191 13.26 -5.08 34.11
N ARG A 192 12.99 -3.78 34.31
CA ARG A 192 13.75 -2.93 35.22
C ARG A 192 12.73 -2.05 35.94
N GLN A 193 12.35 -2.44 37.15
CA GLN A 193 11.95 -1.47 38.17
C GLN A 193 13.25 -0.92 38.78
N PRO A 194 13.39 0.38 38.99
CA PRO A 194 14.40 0.91 39.88
C PRO A 194 13.88 0.78 41.32
N GLU A 195 14.51 -0.10 42.10
CA GLU A 195 14.44 -0.08 43.56
C GLU A 195 15.20 1.16 44.03
N HIS A 196 14.52 2.09 44.71
CA HIS A 196 15.14 3.20 45.45
C HIS A 196 14.98 2.91 46.95
N PRO A 197 16.07 2.80 47.73
CA PRO A 197 15.99 2.93 49.18
C PRO A 197 16.10 4.40 49.60
N LEU A 198 15.49 4.68 50.76
CA LEU A 198 15.29 5.97 51.44
C LEU A 198 16.59 6.72 51.76
#